data_AF-A0A2S9AYS7-F1
#
_entry.id   AF-A0A2S9AYS7-F1
#
_cell.length_a   1.000
_cell.length_b   1.000
_cell.length_c   1.000
_cell.angle_alpha   90.00
_cell.angle_beta   90.00
_cell.angle_gamma   90.00
#
_symmetry.space_group_name_H-M   'P 1'
#
loop_
_entity.id
_entity.type
_entity.pdbx_description
1 polymer ?
#
loop_
_entity_poly.entity_id
_entity_poly.type
_entity_poly.pdbx_seq_one_letter_code
_entity_poly.pdbx_strand_id
1 'polypeptide(L)' 'MRIAFRLVLFAAFLGCVAWAIAKPGFDSVTAAIIAFGSLLAAFIAEKKAEATQSQKVGANSNAIQAGRDVNISK' A
#
# COMPACT_ATOMS: atom_id res chain seq x y z
N MET A 1 9.79 3.75 -7.45
CA MET A 1 10.02 3.54 -5.99
C MET A 1 9.17 2.42 -5.39
N ARG A 2 7.88 2.27 -5.74
CA ARG A 2 6.97 1.28 -5.10
C ARG A 2 7.36 -0.20 -5.28
N ILE A 3 7.81 -0.57 -6.48
CA ILE A 3 8.30 -1.94 -6.77
C ILE A 3 9.56 -2.27 -5.95
N ALA A 4 10.51 -1.33 -5.88
CA ALA A 4 11.73 -1.51 -5.10
C ALA A 4 11.41 -1.75 -3.61
N PHE A 5 10.47 -1.00 -3.04
CA PHE A 5 10.02 -1.20 -1.65
C PHE A 5 9.45 -2.60 -1.42
N ARG A 6 8.64 -3.12 -2.35
CA ARG A 6 8.11 -4.50 -2.28
C ARG A 6 9.19 -5.55 -2.39
N LEU A 7 10.18 -5.35 -3.26
CA LEU A 7 11.32 -6.25 -3.39
C LEU A 7 12.13 -6.30 -2.08
N VAL A 8 12.31 -5.16 -1.41
CA VAL A 8 12.96 -5.10 -0.09
C VAL A 8 12.13 -5.85 0.96
N LEU A 9 10.82 -5.62 1.04
CA LEU A 9 9.95 -6.33 1.97
C LEU A 9 9.92 -7.84 1.70
N PHE A 10 9.95 -8.24 0.44
CA PHE A 10 10.01 -9.64 0.04
C PHE A 10 11.33 -10.30 0.44
N ALA A 11 12.46 -9.64 0.18
CA ALA A 11 13.78 -10.12 0.61
C ALA A 11 13.88 -10.24 2.14
N ALA A 12 13.35 -9.24 2.87
CA ALA A 12 13.28 -9.27 4.33
C ALA A 12 12.43 -10.44 4.84
N PHE A 13 11.27 -10.69 4.22
CA PHE A 13 10.42 -11.82 4.55
C PHE A 13 11.14 -13.16 4.35
N LEU A 14 11.82 -13.35 3.21
CA LEU A 14 12.61 -14.57 2.97
C LEU A 14 13.73 -14.75 4.00
N GLY A 15 14.40 -13.67 4.40
CA GLY A 15 15.39 -13.69 5.46
C GLY A 15 14.81 -14.15 6.81
N CYS A 16 13.65 -13.61 7.20
CA CYS A 16 12.96 -14.03 8.42
C CYS A 16 12.50 -15.49 8.37
N VAL A 17 12.01 -15.97 7.22
CA VAL A 17 11.62 -17.38 7.04
C VAL A 17 12.83 -18.29 7.16
N ALA A 18 13.95 -17.96 6.49
CA ALA A 18 15.18 -18.72 6.59
C ALA A 18 15.69 -18.78 8.03
N TRP A 19 15.61 -17.66 8.77
CA TRP A 19 15.96 -17.62 10.18
C TRP A 19 15.04 -18.50 11.04
N ALA A 20 13.72 -18.47 10.81
CA ALA A 20 12.77 -19.31 11.53
C ALA A 20 12.98 -20.81 11.28
N ILE A 21 13.44 -21.19 10.08
CA ILE A 21 13.79 -22.59 9.75
C ILE A 21 15.12 -22.98 10.42
N ALA A 22 16.14 -22.13 10.32
CA ALA A 22 17.47 -22.43 10.85
C ALA A 22 17.54 -22.42 12.38
N LYS A 23 16.78 -21.54 13.03
CA LYS A 23 16.71 -21.40 14.49
C LYS A 23 15.28 -21.12 14.92
N PRO A 24 14.42 -22.15 14.97
CA PRO A 24 13.03 -21.98 15.36
C PRO A 24 12.94 -21.53 16.82
N GLY A 25 12.41 -20.33 17.02
CA GLY A 25 12.11 -19.74 18.32
C GLY A 25 10.99 -18.71 18.21
N PHE A 26 10.51 -18.23 19.36
CA PHE A 26 9.44 -17.24 19.40
C PHE A 26 9.77 -15.99 18.59
N ASP A 27 10.99 -15.46 18.73
CA ASP A 27 11.44 -14.25 18.04
C ASP A 27 11.46 -14.43 16.52
N SER A 28 12.05 -15.53 16.03
CA SER A 28 12.20 -15.79 14.60
C SER A 28 10.86 -16.04 13.92
N VAL A 29 9.95 -16.77 14.59
CA VAL A 29 8.60 -17.03 14.08
C VAL A 29 7.79 -15.73 14.07
N THR A 30 7.86 -14.93 15.13
CA THR A 30 7.18 -13.64 15.21
C THR A 30 7.68 -12.67 14.13
N ALA A 31 8.99 -12.61 13.92
CA ALA A 31 9.60 -11.81 12.85
C ALA A 31 9.10 -12.23 11.45
N ALA A 32 8.95 -13.52 11.18
CA ALA A 32 8.40 -14.02 9.92
C ALA A 32 6.92 -13.61 9.71
N ILE A 33 6.09 -13.71 10.76
CA ILE A 33 4.68 -13.30 10.71
C ILE A 33 4.55 -11.79 10.46
N ILE A 34 5.32 -10.96 11.18
CA ILE A 34 5.28 -9.50 11.03
C ILE A 34 5.81 -9.06 9.66
N ALA A 35 6.88 -9.68 9.17
CA ALA A 35 7.42 -9.41 7.83
C ALA A 35 6.40 -9.78 6.74
N PHE A 36 5.70 -10.92 6.89
CA PHE A 36 4.62 -11.30 5.98
C PHE A 36 3.46 -10.31 6.02
N GLY A 37 2.99 -9.92 7.21
CA GLY A 37 1.94 -8.93 7.37
C GLY A 37 2.29 -7.57 6.75
N SER A 38 3.54 -7.13 6.91
CA SER A 38 4.07 -5.91 6.30
C SER A 38 4.08 -5.97 4.78
N LEU A 39 4.51 -7.11 4.21
CA LEU A 39 4.47 -7.35 2.77
C LEU A 39 3.02 -7.29 2.23
N LEU A 40 2.07 -7.95 2.89
CA LEU A 40 0.65 -7.90 2.52
C LEU A 40 0.06 -6.49 2.64
N ALA A 41 0.38 -5.78 3.71
CA ALA A 41 -0.06 -4.40 3.91
C ALA A 41 0.42 -3.48 2.77
N ALA A 42 1.63 -3.70 2.23
CA ALA A 42 2.14 -2.95 1.09
C ALA A 42 1.35 -3.21 -0.21
N PHE A 43 0.68 -4.35 -0.36
CA PHE A 43 -0.25 -4.59 -1.47
C PHE A 43 -1.62 -3.93 -1.25
N ILE A 44 -2.11 -3.91 -0.02
CA ILE A 44 -3.42 -3.34 0.32
C ILE A 44 -3.40 -1.81 0.34
N ALA A 45 -2.34 -1.20 0.87
CA ALA A 45 -2.20 0.25 0.94
C ALA A 45 -2.26 0.93 -0.45
N GLU A 46 -1.86 0.22 -1.49
CA GLU A 46 -1.92 0.73 -2.86
C GLU A 46 -3.34 0.86 -3.41
N LYS A 47 -4.30 0.05 -2.94
CA LYS A 47 -5.71 0.17 -3.38
C LYS A 47 -6.36 1.48 -2.95
N LYS A 48 -5.80 2.21 -1.99
CA LYS A 48 -6.38 3.47 -1.48
C LYS A 48 -5.89 4.73 -2.20
N ALA A 49 -5.05 4.59 -3.23
CA ALA A 49 -4.39 5.74 -3.87
C ALA A 49 -5.19 6.44 -4.99
N GLU A 50 -6.43 6.02 -5.26
CA GLU A 50 -7.36 6.81 -6.07
C GLU A 50 -8.35 7.52 -5.14
N ALA A 51 -8.01 8.76 -4.79
CA ALA A 51 -8.97 9.71 -4.24
C ALA A 51 -9.92 10.10 -5.37
N THR A 52 -10.95 9.29 -5.62
CA THR A 52 -12.03 9.65 -6.55
C THR A 52 -12.91 10.69 -5.86
N GLN A 53 -12.52 11.96 -6.00
CA GLN A 53 -13.32 13.08 -5.54
C GLN A 53 -14.41 13.35 -6.58
N SER A 54 -15.66 12.99 -6.26
CA SER A 54 -16.83 13.36 -7.05
C SER A 54 -17.54 14.51 -6.35
N GLN A 55 -17.63 15.66 -7.01
CA GLN A 55 -18.35 16.83 -6.53
C GLN A 55 -19.57 17.09 -7.40
N LYS A 56 -20.74 17.24 -6.78
CA LYS A 56 -21.95 17.70 -7.46
C LYS A 56 -21.95 19.22 -7.50
N VAL A 57 -21.84 19.78 -8.70
CA VAL A 57 -21.82 21.24 -8.91
C VAL A 57 -23.21 21.67 -9.39
N GLY A 58 -23.80 22.67 -8.71
CA GLY A 58 -25.11 23.21 -9.05
C GLY A 58 -25.09 24.12 -10.28
N ALA A 59 -26.27 24.37 -10.86
CA ALA A 59 -26.41 25.35 -11.94
C ALA A 59 -25.99 26.75 -11.45
N ASN A 60 -25.20 27.48 -12.26
CA ASN A 60 -24.58 28.77 -11.92
C ASN A 60 -23.59 28.74 -10.74
N SER A 61 -22.97 27.59 -10.45
CA SER A 61 -21.94 27.46 -9.41
C SER A 61 -20.53 27.31 -10.01
N ASN A 62 -19.53 27.87 -9.32
CA ASN A 62 -18.12 27.68 -9.67
C ASN A 62 -17.53 26.52 -8.86
N ALA A 63 -16.97 25.52 -9.55
CA ALA A 63 -16.23 24.44 -8.91
C ALA A 63 -14.74 24.77 -8.89
N ILE A 64 -14.11 24.61 -7.72
CA ILE A 64 -12.66 24.78 -7.57
C ILE A 64 -12.12 23.45 -7.05
N GLN A 65 -11.37 22.74 -7.91
CA GLN A 65 -10.63 21.54 -7.54
C GLN A 65 -9.13 21.87 -7.58
N ALA A 66 -8.47 21.76 -6.44
CA ALA A 66 -7.01 21.79 -6.37
C ALA A 66 -6.48 20.36 -6.59
N GLY A 67 -5.78 20.11 -7.70
CA GLY A 67 -5.22 18.79 -7.98
C GLY A 67 -5.14 18.42 -9.47
N ARG A 68 -5.46 17.16 -9.78
CA ARG A 68 -5.42 16.52 -11.11
C ARG A 68 -6.49 17.04 -12.07
N ASP A 69 -6.39 16.60 -13.33
CA ASP A 69 -7.31 16.88 -14.43
C ASP A 69 -8.79 16.67 -14.05
N VAL A 70 -9.63 17.61 -14.48
CA VAL A 70 -11.08 17.59 -14.27
C VAL A 70 -11.75 17.09 -15.55
N ASN A 71 -12.56 16.04 -15.42
CA ASN A 71 -13.47 15.63 -16.50
C ASN A 71 -14.89 16.07 -16.16
N ILE A 72 -15.42 17.00 -16.96
CA ILE A 72 -16.80 17.48 -16.83
C ILE A 72 -17.63 16.78 -17.90
N SER A 73 -18.32 15.70 -17.52
CA SER A 73 -19.34 15.09 -18.36
C SER A 73 -20.61 15.96 -18.33
N LYS A 74 -21.02 16.48 -19.49
CA LYS A 74 -22.27 17.23 -19.69
C LYS A 74 -23.49 16.31 -19.67
#